data_AF-A0AAE1XAU3-F1
#
_entry.id   AF-A0AAE1XAU3-F1
#
_cell.length_a   1.000
_cell.length_b   1.000
_cell.length_c   1.000
_cell.angle_alpha   90.00
_cell.angle_beta   90.00
_cell.angle_gamma   90.00
#
_symmetry.space_group_name_H-M   'P 1'
#
loop_
_entity.id
_entity.type
_entity.pdbx_description
1 polymer ?
#
loop_
_entity_poly.entity_id
_entity_poly.type
_entity_poly.pdbx_seq_one_letter_code
_entity_poly.pdbx_strand_id
1 'polypeptide(L)'
;MLFIKENIEKLEDENEEHMTIGFEVAFPTLMNIANKLGIDVPNDFPRLRRIHAKRDLKLTRIPWDMLHKVPTGLLYSLEGMPNQDWQKLLKLQSADGSFLFSPSSTAFALQQTKNENCLKYLAHHINKFNGGVPNVHPVDLFEHLWVVDRLQRLGISRYFQPEIDEYIDYVSRNSEVQDIDDTVMGFRLLRLHGFEISADVFKHFENGGEFFCFVGQSNQAVTGMYNLYRASQVMFPGEEILADARKFSAKFLQEKRANTKILDKWIIAKDHPGEVGYALDVPWYASLPRLETRFYLEQYGGEEDAWIGKTLYRMPYVNNNDYLELAKLDYNHCQALHLHEWEIIQEWCRNSYLGEFGLSERSLRQAYYIAAASIYEPEKSGERLAWAKTTVLVETIVSHFDWQQLSRERKQAFVNEFRHGSIVRDSNGGRKRFGGDSDQDCESALIRCTIRARQRHLSRIESCGNSKTFVYVVLGKFSVAAKYGN
;
A
#
# COMPACT_ATOMS: atom_id res chain seq x y z
N MET A 1 -9.59 -38.42 15.81
CA MET A 1 -10.10 -39.41 14.83
C MET A 1 -11.54 -39.16 14.43
N LEU A 2 -12.49 -39.06 15.38
CA LEU A 2 -13.91 -38.80 15.08
C LEU A 2 -14.11 -37.59 14.13
N PHE A 3 -13.48 -36.46 14.45
CA PHE A 3 -13.51 -35.25 13.61
C PHE A 3 -13.11 -35.51 12.15
N ILE A 4 -12.04 -36.26 11.89
CA ILE A 4 -11.59 -36.56 10.52
C ILE A 4 -12.65 -37.40 9.82
N LYS A 5 -13.14 -38.46 10.46
CA LYS A 5 -14.17 -39.34 9.87
C LYS A 5 -15.46 -38.59 9.53
N GLU A 6 -15.88 -37.67 10.39
CA GLU A 6 -17.12 -36.90 10.22
C GLU A 6 -17.02 -35.77 9.18
N ASN A 7 -15.80 -35.32 8.83
CA ASN A 7 -15.61 -34.13 8.01
C ASN A 7 -14.81 -34.36 6.72
N ILE A 8 -14.10 -35.47 6.56
CA ILE A 8 -13.21 -35.70 5.41
C ILE A 8 -13.94 -35.71 4.06
N GLU A 9 -15.18 -36.18 4.03
CA GLU A 9 -16.02 -36.17 2.81
C GLU A 9 -16.50 -34.76 2.44
N LYS A 10 -16.60 -33.85 3.42
CA LYS A 10 -16.99 -32.44 3.20
C LYS A 10 -15.92 -31.64 2.43
N LEU A 11 -14.71 -32.20 2.28
CA LEU A 11 -13.65 -31.58 1.48
C LEU A 11 -14.03 -31.43 -0.01
N GLU A 12 -15.06 -32.15 -0.48
CA GLU A 12 -15.63 -31.97 -1.82
C GLU A 12 -16.21 -30.58 -2.05
N ASP A 13 -16.78 -29.97 -1.00
CA ASP A 13 -17.53 -28.71 -1.09
C ASP A 13 -16.64 -27.47 -0.96
N GLU A 14 -15.36 -27.65 -0.63
CA GLU A 14 -14.43 -26.57 -0.30
C GLU A 14 -13.76 -25.95 -1.54
N ASN A 15 -13.57 -24.63 -1.49
CA ASN A 15 -12.93 -23.87 -2.57
C ASN A 15 -11.44 -24.23 -2.71
N GLU A 16 -11.04 -24.61 -3.93
CA GLU A 16 -9.66 -24.99 -4.25
C GLU A 16 -8.66 -23.86 -4.12
N GLU A 17 -9.07 -22.60 -4.31
CA GLU A 17 -8.18 -21.44 -4.28
C GLU A 17 -7.60 -21.20 -2.87
N HIS A 18 -8.36 -21.49 -1.82
CA HIS A 18 -7.91 -21.37 -0.42
C HIS A 18 -7.27 -22.64 0.15
N MET A 19 -7.13 -23.69 -0.66
CA MET A 19 -6.45 -24.91 -0.23
C MET A 19 -5.01 -24.59 0.21
N THR A 20 -4.57 -25.10 1.36
CA THR A 20 -3.30 -24.70 1.96
C THR A 20 -2.09 -25.09 1.11
N ILE A 21 -0.96 -24.41 1.34
CA ILE A 21 0.26 -24.59 0.54
C ILE A 21 0.73 -26.04 0.65
N GLY A 22 0.88 -26.69 -0.50
CA GLY A 22 1.39 -28.06 -0.56
C GLY A 22 0.41 -29.13 -0.07
N PHE A 23 -0.86 -28.78 0.20
CA PHE A 23 -1.88 -29.72 0.67
C PHE A 23 -1.99 -30.97 -0.23
N GLU A 24 -1.95 -30.77 -1.55
CA GLU A 24 -2.04 -31.84 -2.55
C GLU A 24 -0.93 -32.88 -2.43
N VAL A 25 0.20 -32.49 -1.83
CA VAL A 25 1.39 -33.33 -1.69
C VAL A 25 1.49 -33.88 -0.26
N ALA A 26 1.27 -33.02 0.75
CA ALA A 26 1.36 -33.38 2.15
C ALA A 26 0.20 -34.29 2.61
N PHE A 27 -1.05 -33.96 2.25
CA PHE A 27 -2.23 -34.68 2.73
C PHE A 27 -2.24 -36.16 2.31
N PRO A 28 -2.03 -36.51 1.02
CA PRO A 28 -1.91 -37.93 0.64
C PRO A 28 -0.78 -38.68 1.33
N THR A 29 0.33 -37.99 1.61
CA THR A 29 1.49 -38.59 2.29
C THR A 29 1.15 -38.91 3.75
N LEU A 30 0.48 -38.00 4.46
CA LEU A 30 -0.01 -38.23 5.81
C LEU A 30 -1.04 -39.36 5.89
N MET A 31 -1.96 -39.44 4.92
CA MET A 31 -2.93 -40.54 4.82
C MET A 31 -2.22 -41.90 4.66
N ASN A 32 -1.20 -41.97 3.81
CA ASN A 32 -0.39 -43.19 3.65
C ASN A 32 0.33 -43.59 4.95
N ILE A 33 0.88 -42.61 5.69
CA ILE A 33 1.50 -42.87 7.00
C ILE A 33 0.45 -43.39 8.00
N ALA A 34 -0.72 -42.77 8.07
CA ALA A 34 -1.82 -43.22 8.93
C ALA A 34 -2.22 -44.66 8.64
N ASN A 35 -2.34 -45.03 7.37
CA ASN A 35 -2.65 -46.39 6.93
C ASN A 35 -1.59 -47.41 7.34
N LYS A 36 -0.30 -47.07 7.17
CA LYS A 36 0.82 -47.93 7.59
C LYS A 36 0.84 -48.14 9.12
N LEU A 37 0.30 -47.20 9.88
CA LEU A 37 0.16 -47.28 11.34
C LEU A 37 -1.14 -47.98 11.78
N GLY A 38 -1.98 -48.45 10.85
CA GLY A 38 -3.26 -49.08 11.17
C GLY A 38 -4.33 -48.12 11.67
N ILE A 39 -4.20 -46.81 11.40
CA ILE A 39 -5.19 -45.82 11.77
C ILE A 39 -6.34 -45.86 10.75
N ASP A 40 -7.55 -46.10 11.23
CA ASP A 40 -8.75 -46.16 10.40
C ASP A 40 -9.20 -44.76 9.96
N VAL A 41 -8.81 -44.39 8.73
CA VAL A 41 -9.23 -43.17 8.02
C VAL A 41 -9.84 -43.55 6.67
N PRO A 42 -10.90 -42.85 6.20
CA PRO A 42 -11.44 -43.07 4.86
C PRO A 42 -10.37 -42.86 3.78
N ASN A 43 -10.10 -43.91 3.01
CA ASN A 43 -8.98 -43.96 2.06
C ASN A 43 -9.39 -43.93 0.59
N ASP A 44 -10.69 -43.93 0.32
CA ASP A 44 -11.22 -43.80 -1.03
C ASP A 44 -12.50 -42.96 -1.01
N PHE A 45 -12.39 -41.75 -1.53
CA PHE A 45 -13.49 -40.85 -1.83
C PHE A 45 -13.10 -39.97 -3.03
N PRO A 46 -14.06 -39.40 -3.79
CA PRO A 46 -13.76 -38.80 -5.08
C PRO A 46 -12.76 -37.64 -5.00
N ARG A 47 -12.82 -36.82 -3.94
CA ARG A 47 -11.92 -35.69 -3.71
C ARG A 47 -10.49 -36.15 -3.51
N LEU A 48 -10.28 -37.23 -2.74
CA LEU A 48 -8.95 -37.80 -2.52
C LEU A 48 -8.34 -38.28 -3.83
N ARG A 49 -9.12 -38.94 -4.70
CA ARG A 49 -8.66 -39.31 -6.05
C ARG A 49 -8.26 -38.10 -6.90
N ARG A 50 -9.04 -37.00 -6.84
CA ARG A 50 -8.68 -35.74 -7.51
C ARG A 50 -7.39 -35.13 -6.94
N ILE A 51 -7.22 -35.16 -5.61
CA ILE A 51 -6.01 -34.69 -4.94
C ILE A 51 -4.79 -35.50 -5.39
N HIS A 52 -4.89 -36.83 -5.44
CA HIS A 52 -3.84 -37.69 -5.97
C HIS A 52 -3.50 -37.37 -7.43
N ALA A 53 -4.49 -37.21 -8.30
CA ALA A 53 -4.26 -36.85 -9.70
C ALA A 53 -3.55 -35.49 -9.83
N LYS A 54 -3.95 -34.49 -9.03
CA LYS A 54 -3.29 -33.18 -8.98
C LYS A 54 -1.85 -33.28 -8.48
N ARG A 55 -1.61 -34.05 -7.42
CA ARG A 55 -0.27 -34.33 -6.92
C ARG A 55 0.62 -34.91 -8.01
N ASP A 56 0.15 -35.96 -8.68
CA ASP A 56 0.95 -36.68 -9.67
C ASP A 56 1.25 -35.78 -10.87
N LEU A 57 0.27 -34.97 -11.33
CA LEU A 57 0.48 -33.94 -12.35
C LEU A 57 1.47 -32.85 -11.90
N LYS A 58 1.47 -32.47 -10.62
CA LYS A 58 2.40 -31.49 -10.09
C LYS A 58 3.82 -32.04 -10.05
N LEU A 59 3.99 -33.30 -9.63
CA LEU A 59 5.27 -33.99 -9.57
C LEU A 59 5.91 -34.17 -10.95
N THR A 60 5.13 -34.34 -12.02
CA THR A 60 5.67 -34.40 -13.40
C THR A 60 6.18 -33.06 -13.91
N ARG A 61 5.67 -31.95 -13.37
CA ARG A 61 6.10 -30.59 -13.70
C ARG A 61 7.29 -30.12 -12.88
N ILE A 62 7.70 -30.86 -11.85
CA ILE A 62 8.87 -30.50 -11.04
C ILE A 62 10.13 -30.71 -11.90
N PRO A 63 10.93 -29.65 -12.13
CA PRO A 63 12.22 -29.81 -12.77
C PRO A 63 13.20 -30.43 -11.77
N TRP A 64 13.19 -31.77 -11.68
CA TRP A 64 14.01 -32.54 -10.72
C TRP A 64 15.51 -32.23 -10.81
N ASP A 65 15.99 -31.86 -12.00
CA ASP A 65 17.37 -31.44 -12.22
C ASP A 65 17.70 -30.06 -11.62
N MET A 66 16.70 -29.17 -11.48
CA MET A 66 16.86 -27.86 -10.85
C MET A 66 16.68 -27.90 -9.33
N LEU A 67 15.80 -28.78 -8.83
CA LEU A 67 15.53 -28.93 -7.39
C LEU A 67 16.80 -29.15 -6.56
N HIS A 68 17.81 -29.80 -7.14
CA HIS A 68 19.06 -30.15 -6.47
C HIS A 68 20.21 -29.17 -6.75
N LYS A 69 19.96 -28.11 -7.54
CA LYS A 69 20.97 -27.14 -7.97
C LYS A 69 20.70 -25.74 -7.43
N VAL A 70 19.42 -25.37 -7.30
CA VAL A 70 19.02 -24.03 -6.83
C VAL A 70 17.90 -24.15 -5.79
N PRO A 71 17.86 -23.27 -4.78
CA PRO A 71 16.71 -23.17 -3.88
C PRO A 71 15.44 -22.87 -4.67
N THR A 72 14.37 -23.60 -4.36
CA THR A 72 13.03 -23.38 -4.95
C THR A 72 11.98 -23.50 -3.87
N GLY A 73 10.77 -22.98 -4.11
CA GLY A 73 9.62 -23.12 -3.20
C GLY A 73 9.26 -24.57 -2.85
N LEU A 74 9.81 -25.56 -3.56
CA LEU A 74 9.65 -26.98 -3.25
C LEU A 74 10.37 -27.40 -1.96
N LEU A 75 11.48 -26.73 -1.59
CA LEU A 75 12.16 -26.93 -0.31
C LEU A 75 11.23 -26.65 0.88
N TYR A 76 10.21 -25.82 0.67
CA TYR A 76 9.20 -25.55 1.68
C TYR A 76 8.45 -26.82 2.09
N SER A 77 8.25 -27.81 1.21
CA SER A 77 7.32 -28.93 1.44
C SER A 77 7.95 -30.32 1.21
N LEU A 78 9.19 -30.52 1.67
CA LEU A 78 9.92 -31.78 1.48
C LEU A 78 9.21 -32.97 2.14
N GLU A 79 8.47 -32.77 3.24
CA GLU A 79 7.80 -33.85 3.97
C GLU A 79 6.75 -34.62 3.14
N GLY A 80 6.28 -34.04 2.03
CA GLY A 80 5.35 -34.70 1.12
C GLY A 80 5.98 -35.24 -0.17
N MET A 81 7.27 -35.00 -0.41
CA MET A 81 7.91 -35.36 -1.68
C MET A 81 8.52 -36.78 -1.65
N PRO A 82 8.35 -37.58 -2.71
CA PRO A 82 8.98 -38.89 -2.81
C PRO A 82 10.46 -38.80 -3.23
N ASN A 83 11.24 -39.84 -2.91
CA ASN A 83 12.54 -40.16 -3.50
C ASN A 83 13.57 -39.01 -3.52
N GLN A 84 13.88 -38.42 -2.37
CA GLN A 84 14.81 -37.29 -2.27
C GLN A 84 16.29 -37.69 -2.21
N ASP A 85 17.14 -36.91 -2.88
CA ASP A 85 18.59 -36.99 -2.76
C ASP A 85 19.09 -36.00 -1.68
N TRP A 86 19.17 -36.50 -0.44
CA TRP A 86 19.58 -35.70 0.71
C TRP A 86 20.99 -35.13 0.62
N GLN A 87 21.91 -35.80 -0.09
CA GLN A 87 23.27 -35.29 -0.26
C GLN A 87 23.29 -34.00 -1.07
N LYS A 88 22.36 -33.86 -2.03
CA LYS A 88 22.22 -32.62 -2.80
C LYS A 88 21.35 -31.59 -2.07
N LEU A 89 20.23 -32.02 -1.47
CA LEU A 89 19.33 -31.09 -0.77
C LEU A 89 20.00 -30.38 0.41
N LEU A 90 20.86 -31.06 1.19
CA LEU A 90 21.58 -30.43 2.29
C LEU A 90 22.50 -29.27 1.85
N LYS A 91 22.89 -29.20 0.57
CA LYS A 91 23.65 -28.07 0.02
C LYS A 91 22.81 -26.81 -0.19
N LEU A 92 21.48 -26.97 -0.16
CA LEU A 92 20.49 -25.90 -0.31
C LEU A 92 19.85 -25.51 1.03
N GLN A 93 20.40 -26.00 2.14
CA GLN A 93 19.96 -25.64 3.49
C GLN A 93 20.17 -24.13 3.71
N SER A 94 19.20 -23.48 4.33
CA SER A 94 19.30 -22.07 4.73
C SER A 94 20.38 -21.90 5.80
N ALA A 95 20.93 -20.69 5.91
CA ALA A 95 22.00 -20.37 6.85
C ALA A 95 21.61 -20.60 8.34
N ASP A 96 20.32 -20.49 8.66
CA ASP A 96 19.76 -20.74 9.99
C ASP A 96 19.56 -22.25 10.30
N GLY A 97 19.87 -23.14 9.35
CA GLY A 97 19.70 -24.58 9.46
C GLY A 97 18.34 -25.10 8.98
N SER A 98 17.44 -24.22 8.51
CA SER A 98 16.14 -24.62 7.98
C SER A 98 16.19 -25.07 6.53
N PHE A 99 15.10 -25.71 6.09
CA PHE A 99 14.75 -25.83 4.68
C PHE A 99 13.64 -24.81 4.37
N LEU A 100 14.03 -23.71 3.72
CA LEU A 100 13.16 -22.58 3.35
C LEU A 100 12.26 -22.13 4.51
N PHE A 101 12.85 -21.98 5.71
CA PHE A 101 12.17 -21.46 6.90
C PHE A 101 10.96 -22.29 7.36
N SER A 102 10.80 -23.53 6.88
CA SER A 102 9.69 -24.40 7.26
C SER A 102 10.07 -25.39 8.36
N PRO A 103 9.44 -25.34 9.55
CA PRO A 103 9.68 -26.33 10.60
C PRO A 103 9.31 -27.76 10.21
N SER A 104 8.20 -28.00 9.50
CA SER A 104 7.83 -29.39 9.14
C SER A 104 8.79 -29.99 8.09
N SER A 105 9.22 -29.21 7.10
CA SER A 105 10.22 -29.64 6.11
C SER A 105 11.55 -29.95 6.78
N THR A 106 11.98 -29.09 7.71
CA THR A 106 13.23 -29.24 8.47
C THR A 106 13.18 -30.43 9.43
N ALA A 107 12.04 -30.68 10.08
CA ALA A 107 11.83 -31.84 10.94
C ALA A 107 11.91 -33.15 10.15
N PHE A 108 11.30 -33.18 8.97
CA PHE A 108 11.41 -34.33 8.08
C PHE A 108 12.86 -34.54 7.62
N ALA A 109 13.57 -33.47 7.23
CA ALA A 109 14.99 -33.55 6.89
C ALA A 109 15.85 -34.07 8.06
N LEU A 110 15.60 -33.62 9.29
CA LEU A 110 16.28 -34.13 10.48
C LEU A 110 16.05 -35.63 10.67
N GLN A 111 14.83 -36.12 10.47
CA GLN A 111 14.51 -37.54 10.59
C GLN A 111 15.35 -38.39 9.63
N GLN A 112 15.51 -37.93 8.39
CA GLN A 112 16.22 -38.64 7.32
C GLN A 112 17.75 -38.54 7.44
N THR A 113 18.27 -37.39 7.90
CA THR A 113 19.71 -37.07 7.77
C THR A 113 20.46 -37.00 9.10
N LYS A 114 19.75 -36.83 10.22
CA LYS A 114 20.32 -36.51 11.54
C LYS A 114 21.19 -35.26 11.55
N ASN A 115 20.97 -34.33 10.60
CA ASN A 115 21.73 -33.10 10.48
C ASN A 115 21.57 -32.21 11.73
N GLU A 116 22.69 -31.81 12.34
CA GLU A 116 22.69 -31.03 13.58
C GLU A 116 22.15 -29.60 13.40
N ASN A 117 22.31 -28.99 12.23
CA ASN A 117 21.78 -27.64 11.97
C ASN A 117 20.25 -27.65 11.92
N CYS A 118 19.64 -28.68 11.32
CA CYS A 118 18.19 -28.89 11.40
C CYS A 118 17.72 -29.00 12.86
N LEU A 119 18.46 -29.75 13.69
CA LEU A 119 18.12 -29.90 15.11
C LEU A 119 18.24 -28.57 15.86
N LYS A 120 19.32 -27.80 15.64
CA LYS A 120 19.51 -26.48 16.25
C LYS A 120 18.39 -25.52 15.89
N TYR A 121 18.03 -25.46 14.61
CA TYR A 121 16.88 -24.67 14.13
C TYR A 121 15.61 -25.07 14.88
N LEU A 122 15.24 -26.36 14.89
CA LEU A 122 14.00 -26.81 15.53
C LEU A 122 14.00 -26.58 17.05
N ALA A 123 15.09 -26.89 17.74
CA ALA A 123 15.22 -26.70 19.18
C ALA A 123 15.07 -25.22 19.57
N HIS A 124 15.68 -24.31 18.79
CA HIS A 124 15.51 -22.88 19.00
C HIS A 124 14.03 -22.46 18.92
N HIS A 125 13.31 -22.90 17.89
CA HIS A 125 11.92 -22.50 17.66
C HIS A 125 10.96 -23.14 18.67
N ILE A 126 11.15 -24.41 19.03
CA ILE A 126 10.37 -25.08 20.08
C ILE A 126 10.52 -24.32 21.40
N ASN A 127 11.74 -23.88 21.74
CA ASN A 127 11.97 -23.07 22.94
C ASN A 127 11.31 -21.69 22.82
N LYS A 128 11.47 -21.01 21.67
CA LYS A 128 10.88 -19.69 21.41
C LYS A 128 9.35 -19.70 21.54
N PHE A 129 8.70 -20.77 21.10
CA PHE A 129 7.24 -20.88 21.03
C PHE A 129 6.66 -21.86 22.07
N ASN A 130 7.40 -22.13 23.15
CA ASN A 130 6.95 -22.91 24.31
C ASN A 130 6.34 -24.28 23.93
N GLY A 131 6.99 -25.00 23.03
CA GLY A 131 6.58 -26.33 22.57
C GLY A 131 6.04 -26.35 21.15
N GLY A 132 5.20 -25.37 20.79
CA GLY A 132 4.67 -25.24 19.44
C GLY A 132 5.71 -24.75 18.43
N VAL A 133 5.37 -24.76 17.14
CA VAL A 133 6.13 -24.08 16.08
C VAL A 133 5.16 -23.52 15.01
N PRO A 134 5.44 -22.35 14.41
CA PRO A 134 4.65 -21.85 13.28
C PRO A 134 4.91 -22.67 12.01
N ASN A 135 4.16 -22.39 10.94
CA ASN A 135 4.36 -23.08 9.66
C ASN A 135 5.57 -22.54 8.86
N VAL A 136 5.95 -21.29 9.11
CA VAL A 136 7.12 -20.58 8.57
C VAL A 136 7.74 -19.69 9.67
N HIS A 137 9.08 -19.67 9.79
CA HIS A 137 9.81 -18.73 10.64
C HIS A 137 11.32 -18.72 10.29
N PRO A 138 12.02 -17.57 10.38
CA PRO A 138 11.52 -16.24 10.73
C PRO A 138 10.64 -15.62 9.65
N VAL A 139 9.88 -14.60 10.05
CA VAL A 139 8.99 -13.78 9.21
C VAL A 139 9.20 -12.28 9.50
N ASP A 140 10.39 -11.94 9.97
CA ASP A 140 10.83 -10.60 10.38
C ASP A 140 10.74 -9.58 9.24
N LEU A 141 11.28 -9.90 8.05
CA LEU A 141 11.18 -8.99 6.90
C LEU A 141 9.73 -8.73 6.50
N PHE A 142 8.96 -9.81 6.33
CA PHE A 142 7.54 -9.75 6.04
C PHE A 142 6.79 -8.91 7.08
N GLU A 143 6.99 -9.17 8.37
CA GLU A 143 6.32 -8.45 9.46
C GLU A 143 6.66 -6.95 9.44
N HIS A 144 7.94 -6.59 9.38
CA HIS A 144 8.37 -5.19 9.32
C HIS A 144 7.75 -4.46 8.12
N LEU A 145 7.82 -5.05 6.92
CA LEU A 145 7.28 -4.46 5.69
C LEU A 145 5.77 -4.22 5.80
N TRP A 146 5.02 -5.22 6.25
CA TRP A 146 3.58 -5.12 6.34
C TRP A 146 3.12 -4.21 7.49
N VAL A 147 3.81 -4.18 8.63
CA VAL A 147 3.49 -3.22 9.71
C VAL A 147 3.61 -1.80 9.20
N VAL A 148 4.72 -1.45 8.55
CA VAL A 148 4.92 -0.11 7.98
C VAL A 148 3.83 0.22 6.96
N ASP A 149 3.53 -0.69 6.03
CA ASP A 149 2.49 -0.48 5.03
C ASP A 149 1.11 -0.25 5.67
N ARG A 150 0.74 -1.04 6.68
CA ARG A 150 -0.55 -0.91 7.38
C ARG A 150 -0.66 0.42 8.12
N LEU A 151 0.36 0.81 8.88
CA LEU A 151 0.38 2.09 9.59
C LEU A 151 0.27 3.30 8.64
N GLN A 152 0.97 3.24 7.50
CA GLN A 152 0.91 4.29 6.47
C GLN A 152 -0.48 4.39 5.83
N ARG A 153 -1.05 3.27 5.39
CA ARG A 153 -2.36 3.25 4.71
C ARG A 153 -3.50 3.61 5.68
N LEU A 154 -3.43 3.16 6.93
CA LEU A 154 -4.34 3.57 8.02
C LEU A 154 -4.14 5.03 8.42
N GLY A 155 -3.11 5.71 7.92
CA GLY A 155 -2.94 7.14 8.09
C GLY A 155 -2.48 7.57 9.48
N ILE A 156 -1.87 6.65 10.23
CA ILE A 156 -1.40 6.84 11.61
C ILE A 156 0.12 6.70 11.76
N SER A 157 0.84 6.44 10.67
CA SER A 157 2.31 6.27 10.67
C SER A 157 3.08 7.43 11.32
N ARG A 158 2.56 8.66 11.26
CA ARG A 158 3.22 9.85 11.84
C ARG A 158 3.44 9.78 13.36
N TYR A 159 2.73 8.89 14.07
CA TYR A 159 2.93 8.68 15.50
C TYR A 159 4.05 7.68 15.82
N PHE A 160 4.55 6.96 14.81
CA PHE A 160 5.47 5.83 14.95
C PHE A 160 6.72 6.00 14.09
N GLN A 161 7.11 7.24 13.78
CA GLN A 161 8.23 7.50 12.87
C GLN A 161 9.55 6.85 13.37
N PRO A 162 9.93 6.94 14.66
CA PRO A 162 11.15 6.30 15.14
C PRO A 162 11.15 4.77 14.94
N GLU A 163 10.03 4.11 15.20
CA GLU A 163 9.89 2.66 15.04
C GLU A 163 9.86 2.26 13.57
N ILE A 164 9.20 3.06 12.72
CA ILE A 164 9.20 2.86 11.27
C ILE A 164 10.62 2.99 10.71
N ASP A 165 11.39 3.99 11.16
CA ASP A 165 12.77 4.18 10.72
C ASP A 165 13.64 2.97 11.09
N GLU A 166 13.48 2.41 12.31
CA GLU A 166 14.16 1.18 12.72
C GLU A 166 13.81 -0.01 11.81
N TYR A 167 12.53 -0.17 11.46
CA TYR A 167 12.07 -1.25 10.59
C TYR A 167 12.60 -1.11 9.16
N ILE A 168 12.60 0.11 8.62
CA ILE A 168 13.15 0.40 7.29
C ILE A 168 14.67 0.16 7.27
N ASP A 169 15.39 0.58 8.31
CA ASP A 169 16.82 0.30 8.46
C ASP A 169 17.11 -1.20 8.58
N TYR A 170 16.26 -1.96 9.28
CA TYR A 170 16.36 -3.42 9.33
C TYR A 170 16.17 -4.04 7.95
N VAL A 171 15.12 -3.67 7.22
CA VAL A 171 14.82 -4.18 5.87
C VAL A 171 15.97 -3.87 4.91
N SER A 172 16.53 -2.66 4.95
CA SER A 172 17.61 -2.24 4.05
C SER A 172 18.87 -3.11 4.18
N ARG A 173 19.15 -3.63 5.38
CA ARG A 173 20.31 -4.48 5.68
C ARG A 173 20.11 -5.95 5.35
N ASN A 174 18.87 -6.38 5.16
CA ASN A 174 18.48 -7.78 5.04
C ASN A 174 17.69 -8.06 3.74
N SER A 175 17.77 -7.18 2.74
CA SER A 175 16.92 -7.20 1.55
C SER A 175 17.22 -8.28 0.49
N GLU A 176 18.02 -9.30 0.81
CA GLU A 176 18.20 -10.47 -0.07
C GLU A 176 16.97 -11.39 0.02
N VAL A 177 15.83 -10.92 -0.49
CA VAL A 177 14.55 -11.65 -0.41
C VAL A 177 14.30 -12.50 -1.66
N GLN A 178 13.67 -13.66 -1.48
CA GLN A 178 13.57 -14.71 -2.50
C GLN A 178 12.23 -14.72 -3.27
N ASP A 179 11.22 -14.00 -2.81
CA ASP A 179 9.90 -13.92 -3.46
C ASP A 179 9.55 -12.49 -3.91
N ILE A 180 8.65 -12.40 -4.89
CA ILE A 180 8.28 -11.11 -5.47
C ILE A 180 7.56 -10.21 -4.48
N ASP A 181 6.76 -10.75 -3.55
CA ASP A 181 5.83 -9.94 -2.75
C ASP A 181 6.60 -9.13 -1.71
N ASP A 182 7.52 -9.77 -0.98
CA ASP A 182 8.41 -9.06 -0.08
C ASP A 182 9.41 -8.18 -0.85
N THR A 183 9.87 -8.60 -2.04
CA THR A 183 10.77 -7.78 -2.88
C THR A 183 10.08 -6.50 -3.35
N VAL A 184 8.85 -6.57 -3.85
CA VAL A 184 8.12 -5.38 -4.35
C VAL A 184 7.75 -4.45 -3.20
N MET A 185 7.41 -5.01 -2.03
CA MET A 185 7.07 -4.25 -0.83
C MET A 185 8.30 -3.55 -0.29
N GLY A 186 9.42 -4.27 -0.14
CA GLY A 186 10.70 -3.72 0.27
C GLY A 186 11.18 -2.63 -0.67
N PHE A 187 11.20 -2.90 -1.98
CA PHE A 187 11.56 -1.92 -3.00
C PHE A 187 10.75 -0.61 -2.85
N ARG A 188 9.42 -0.72 -2.79
CA ARG A 188 8.54 0.45 -2.72
C ARG A 188 8.75 1.23 -1.43
N LEU A 189 8.80 0.55 -0.29
CA LEU A 189 8.96 1.21 1.00
C LEU A 189 10.34 1.86 1.14
N LEU A 190 11.41 1.13 0.86
CA LEU A 190 12.78 1.66 0.88
C LEU A 190 12.91 2.89 -0.02
N ARG A 191 12.40 2.83 -1.25
CA ARG A 191 12.45 3.96 -2.18
C ARG A 191 11.64 5.16 -1.69
N LEU A 192 10.45 4.96 -1.14
CA LEU A 192 9.64 6.05 -0.58
C LEU A 192 10.25 6.67 0.67
N HIS A 193 11.11 5.93 1.38
CA HIS A 193 11.92 6.41 2.51
C HIS A 193 13.29 6.94 2.12
N GLY A 194 13.57 7.08 0.81
CA GLY A 194 14.76 7.77 0.30
C GLY A 194 15.99 6.88 0.07
N PHE A 195 15.86 5.56 0.16
CA PHE A 195 16.95 4.65 -0.18
C PHE A 195 17.09 4.48 -1.70
N GLU A 196 18.34 4.40 -2.16
CA GLU A 196 18.67 4.12 -3.56
C GLU A 196 18.61 2.62 -3.84
N ILE A 197 17.43 2.13 -4.26
CA ILE A 197 17.23 0.74 -4.65
C ILE A 197 17.07 0.66 -6.17
N SER A 198 17.81 -0.25 -6.82
CA SER A 198 17.70 -0.49 -8.27
C SER A 198 16.43 -1.26 -8.62
N ALA A 199 15.74 -0.85 -9.68
CA ALA A 199 14.63 -1.62 -10.27
C ALA A 199 15.09 -2.93 -10.95
N ASP A 200 16.39 -3.18 -11.06
CA ASP A 200 16.89 -4.42 -11.66
C ASP A 200 16.52 -5.67 -10.84
N VAL A 201 16.14 -5.53 -9.56
CA VAL A 201 15.62 -6.62 -8.74
C VAL A 201 14.40 -7.30 -9.36
N PHE A 202 13.60 -6.57 -10.16
CA PHE A 202 12.42 -7.11 -10.83
C PHE A 202 12.76 -8.04 -12.01
N LYS A 203 13.96 -7.92 -12.59
CA LYS A 203 14.40 -8.78 -13.72
C LYS A 203 14.42 -10.26 -13.35
N HIS A 204 14.60 -10.59 -12.07
CA HIS A 204 14.58 -11.97 -11.60
C HIS A 204 13.19 -12.62 -11.71
N PHE A 205 12.13 -11.81 -11.68
CA PHE A 205 10.74 -12.27 -11.69
C PHE A 205 10.06 -12.12 -13.06
N GLU A 206 10.75 -11.48 -14.00
CA GLU A 206 10.27 -11.28 -15.37
C GLU A 206 10.68 -12.45 -16.25
N ASN A 207 9.75 -12.95 -17.06
CA ASN A 207 10.02 -13.93 -18.09
C ASN A 207 9.03 -13.79 -19.25
N GLY A 208 9.52 -13.33 -20.40
CA GLY A 208 8.74 -13.23 -21.63
C GLY A 208 7.68 -12.12 -21.62
N GLY A 209 7.89 -11.05 -20.84
CA GLY A 209 6.96 -9.94 -20.66
C GLY A 209 5.91 -10.17 -19.58
N GLU A 210 6.00 -11.28 -18.85
CA GLU A 210 5.14 -11.61 -17.70
C GLU A 210 5.94 -11.63 -16.40
N PHE A 211 5.26 -11.36 -15.27
CA PHE A 211 5.87 -11.38 -13.94
C PHE A 211 5.26 -12.50 -13.10
N PHE A 212 6.10 -13.15 -12.28
CA PHE A 212 5.74 -14.33 -11.50
C PHE A 212 6.17 -14.21 -10.03
N CYS A 213 5.45 -14.87 -9.12
CA CYS A 213 5.74 -14.78 -7.69
C CYS A 213 7.09 -15.40 -7.31
N PHE A 214 7.52 -16.42 -8.04
CA PHE A 214 8.77 -17.13 -7.84
C PHE A 214 9.40 -17.47 -9.18
N VAL A 215 10.73 -17.40 -9.24
CA VAL A 215 11.52 -17.77 -10.42
C VAL A 215 11.22 -19.22 -10.83
N GLY A 216 10.92 -19.43 -12.11
CA GLY A 216 10.62 -20.77 -12.66
C GLY A 216 9.27 -21.36 -12.24
N GLN A 217 8.41 -20.58 -11.59
CA GLN A 217 7.03 -20.97 -11.30
C GLN A 217 6.04 -20.13 -12.11
N SER A 218 4.87 -20.71 -12.39
CA SER A 218 3.79 -20.01 -13.09
C SER A 218 2.79 -19.34 -12.13
N ASN A 219 3.16 -19.13 -10.86
CA ASN A 219 2.22 -18.66 -9.85
C ASN A 219 2.10 -17.13 -9.90
N GLN A 220 0.87 -16.62 -10.02
CA GLN A 220 0.51 -15.21 -10.07
C GLN A 220 -0.62 -14.97 -9.09
N ALA A 221 -0.27 -14.66 -7.84
CA ALA A 221 -1.24 -14.32 -6.80
C ALA A 221 -1.71 -12.86 -6.93
N VAL A 222 -2.94 -12.59 -6.49
CA VAL A 222 -3.53 -11.25 -6.63
C VAL A 222 -2.78 -10.25 -5.76
N THR A 223 -2.44 -10.61 -4.52
CA THR A 223 -1.64 -9.81 -3.58
C THR A 223 -0.28 -9.43 -4.16
N GLY A 224 0.49 -10.42 -4.64
CA GLY A 224 1.80 -10.17 -5.24
C GLY A 224 1.72 -9.26 -6.48
N MET A 225 0.72 -9.46 -7.35
CA MET A 225 0.53 -8.60 -8.52
C MET A 225 0.00 -7.20 -8.17
N TYR A 226 -0.82 -7.09 -7.13
CA TYR A 226 -1.28 -5.83 -6.56
C TYR A 226 -0.12 -5.01 -5.99
N ASN A 227 0.76 -5.64 -5.22
CA ASN A 227 1.93 -4.96 -4.66
C ASN A 227 2.97 -4.63 -5.75
N LEU A 228 3.13 -5.48 -6.77
CA LEU A 228 3.92 -5.15 -7.98
C LEU A 228 3.36 -3.91 -8.68
N TYR A 229 2.03 -3.84 -8.86
CA TYR A 229 1.38 -2.67 -9.45
C TYR A 229 1.62 -1.39 -8.62
N ARG A 230 1.54 -1.46 -7.29
CA ARG A 230 1.86 -0.32 -6.41
C ARG A 230 3.33 0.08 -6.50
N ALA A 231 4.26 -0.88 -6.49
CA ALA A 231 5.69 -0.64 -6.59
C ALA A 231 6.10 -0.04 -7.94
N SER A 232 5.48 -0.48 -9.03
CA SER A 232 5.76 0.03 -10.38
C SER A 232 5.45 1.52 -10.56
N GLN A 233 4.60 2.09 -9.71
CA GLN A 233 4.21 3.50 -9.79
C GLN A 233 5.22 4.46 -9.14
N VAL A 234 6.18 3.96 -8.36
CA VAL A 234 7.32 4.73 -7.84
C VAL A 234 8.55 4.65 -8.77
N MET A 235 8.30 4.49 -10.07
CA MET A 235 9.32 4.45 -11.12
C MET A 235 9.97 5.81 -11.37
N PHE A 236 11.25 5.78 -11.69
CA PHE A 236 12.00 6.89 -12.25
C PHE A 236 12.05 6.81 -13.79
N PRO A 237 12.28 7.94 -14.49
CA PRO A 237 12.49 7.92 -15.93
C PRO A 237 13.64 7.00 -16.35
N GLY A 238 13.40 6.13 -17.33
CA GLY A 238 14.38 5.16 -17.85
C GLY A 238 14.31 3.76 -17.22
N GLU A 239 13.49 3.55 -16.18
CA GLU A 239 13.28 2.23 -15.59
C GLU A 239 12.23 1.41 -16.36
N GLU A 240 12.58 0.96 -17.58
CA GLU A 240 11.67 0.24 -18.49
C GLU A 240 11.04 -1.01 -17.84
N ILE A 241 11.79 -1.74 -17.01
CA ILE A 241 11.29 -2.93 -16.31
C ILE A 241 10.06 -2.62 -15.42
N LEU A 242 9.99 -1.42 -14.83
CA LEU A 242 8.83 -0.99 -14.04
C LEU A 242 7.66 -0.56 -14.94
N ALA A 243 7.93 0.01 -16.12
CA ALA A 243 6.88 0.30 -17.08
C ALA A 243 6.19 -0.98 -17.56
N ASP A 244 6.99 -2.03 -17.84
CA ASP A 244 6.50 -3.36 -18.19
C ASP A 244 5.73 -3.99 -17.02
N ALA A 245 6.30 -3.94 -15.80
CA ALA A 245 5.64 -4.42 -14.59
C ALA A 245 4.29 -3.74 -14.36
N ARG A 246 4.20 -2.42 -14.54
CA ARG A 246 2.96 -1.65 -14.41
C ARG A 246 1.92 -2.10 -15.41
N LYS A 247 2.30 -2.24 -16.68
CA LYS A 247 1.40 -2.65 -17.77
C LYS A 247 0.87 -4.06 -17.53
N PHE A 248 1.75 -4.99 -17.20
CA PHE A 248 1.41 -6.38 -16.92
C PHE A 248 0.47 -6.50 -15.72
N SER A 249 0.88 -5.96 -14.57
CA SER A 249 0.12 -6.07 -13.32
C SER A 249 -1.24 -5.36 -13.40
N ALA A 250 -1.33 -4.19 -14.04
CA ALA A 250 -2.61 -3.51 -14.26
C ALA A 250 -3.58 -4.37 -15.09
N LYS A 251 -3.10 -4.95 -16.20
CA LYS A 251 -3.90 -5.84 -17.05
C LYS A 251 -4.37 -7.06 -16.27
N PHE A 252 -3.48 -7.73 -15.54
CA PHE A 252 -3.81 -8.88 -14.71
C PHE A 252 -4.91 -8.54 -13.68
N LEU A 253 -4.76 -7.44 -12.95
CA LEU A 253 -5.72 -7.03 -11.93
C LEU A 253 -7.07 -6.62 -12.53
N GLN A 254 -7.08 -5.97 -13.69
CA GLN A 254 -8.32 -5.64 -14.42
C GLN A 254 -9.06 -6.91 -14.88
N GLU A 255 -8.35 -7.91 -15.38
CA GLU A 255 -8.94 -9.21 -15.76
C GLU A 255 -9.50 -9.95 -14.54
N LYS A 256 -8.82 -9.91 -13.39
CA LYS A 256 -9.33 -10.48 -12.13
C LYS A 256 -10.59 -9.78 -11.63
N ARG A 257 -10.61 -8.44 -11.70
CA ARG A 257 -11.77 -7.60 -11.35
C ARG A 257 -12.97 -7.90 -12.27
N ALA A 258 -12.75 -8.01 -13.57
CA ALA A 258 -13.82 -8.29 -14.54
C ALA A 258 -14.46 -9.67 -14.37
N ASN A 259 -13.68 -10.66 -13.94
CA ASN A 259 -14.14 -12.04 -13.75
C ASN A 259 -14.72 -12.31 -12.35
N THR A 260 -14.91 -11.28 -11.51
CA THR A 260 -15.33 -11.38 -10.09
C THR A 260 -14.53 -12.39 -9.26
N LYS A 261 -13.28 -12.67 -9.66
CA LYS A 261 -12.36 -13.63 -9.02
C LYS A 261 -11.21 -12.91 -8.32
N ILE A 262 -11.53 -11.95 -7.46
CA ILE A 262 -10.53 -11.39 -6.54
C ILE A 262 -10.56 -12.25 -5.28
N LEU A 263 -9.95 -13.43 -5.41
CA LEU A 263 -9.61 -14.33 -4.32
C LEU A 263 -8.10 -14.51 -4.35
N ASP A 264 -7.50 -14.56 -3.16
CA ASP A 264 -6.05 -14.65 -3.03
C ASP A 264 -5.61 -15.99 -2.48
N LYS A 265 -4.49 -16.49 -3.02
CA LYS A 265 -3.93 -17.79 -2.63
C LYS A 265 -3.33 -17.75 -1.22
N TRP A 266 -2.95 -16.58 -0.73
CA TRP A 266 -2.10 -16.39 0.45
C TRP A 266 -2.80 -15.65 1.60
N ILE A 267 -3.95 -15.00 1.36
CA ILE A 267 -4.68 -14.28 2.40
C ILE A 267 -6.20 -14.35 2.19
N ILE A 268 -6.92 -14.52 3.30
CA ILE A 268 -8.35 -14.28 3.41
C ILE A 268 -8.50 -12.91 4.08
N ALA A 269 -8.75 -11.89 3.26
CA ALA A 269 -8.85 -10.51 3.71
C ALA A 269 -10.28 -9.98 3.62
N LYS A 270 -10.65 -9.04 4.50
CA LYS A 270 -11.99 -8.46 4.57
C LYS A 270 -12.50 -7.88 3.24
N ASP A 271 -11.72 -7.03 2.57
CA ASP A 271 -12.14 -6.40 1.30
C ASP A 271 -10.98 -6.23 0.30
N HIS A 272 -10.34 -7.35 -0.05
CA HIS A 272 -9.34 -7.36 -1.10
C HIS A 272 -9.86 -6.83 -2.47
N PRO A 273 -11.12 -7.11 -2.90
CA PRO A 273 -11.68 -6.50 -4.10
C PRO A 273 -11.71 -4.97 -4.06
N GLY A 274 -12.08 -4.38 -2.92
CA GLY A 274 -12.05 -2.93 -2.72
C GLY A 274 -10.64 -2.34 -2.79
N GLU A 275 -9.64 -3.01 -2.19
CA GLU A 275 -8.25 -2.56 -2.25
C GLU A 275 -7.71 -2.51 -3.69
N VAL A 276 -7.96 -3.57 -4.47
CA VAL A 276 -7.57 -3.65 -5.89
C VAL A 276 -8.34 -2.64 -6.73
N GLY A 277 -9.65 -2.51 -6.49
CA GLY A 277 -10.51 -1.53 -7.16
C GLY A 277 -10.01 -0.11 -6.98
N TYR A 278 -9.72 0.29 -5.74
CA TYR A 278 -9.19 1.61 -5.42
C TYR A 278 -7.87 1.89 -6.14
N ALA A 279 -6.91 0.95 -6.11
CA ALA A 279 -5.62 1.17 -6.76
C ALA A 279 -5.71 1.28 -8.30
N LEU A 280 -6.63 0.54 -8.93
CA LEU A 280 -6.87 0.63 -10.36
C LEU A 280 -7.56 1.94 -10.77
N ASP A 281 -8.51 2.41 -9.96
CA ASP A 281 -9.30 3.61 -10.25
C ASP A 281 -8.54 4.90 -9.85
N VAL A 282 -7.67 4.82 -8.84
CA VAL A 282 -6.90 5.96 -8.30
C VAL A 282 -5.40 5.62 -8.31
N PRO A 283 -4.65 6.02 -9.35
CA PRO A 283 -3.22 5.77 -9.40
C PRO A 283 -2.47 6.54 -8.30
N TRP A 284 -1.27 6.09 -7.94
CA TRP A 284 -0.47 6.65 -6.85
C TRP A 284 -0.30 8.18 -6.95
N TYR A 285 -0.09 8.71 -8.16
CA TYR A 285 0.06 10.17 -8.39
C TYR A 285 -1.21 10.98 -8.07
N ALA A 286 -2.39 10.35 -8.12
CA ALA A 286 -3.68 10.96 -7.80
C ALA A 286 -4.19 10.57 -6.39
N SER A 287 -3.53 9.64 -5.73
CA SER A 287 -3.91 9.17 -4.40
C SER A 287 -3.48 10.19 -3.33
N LEU A 288 -4.45 10.91 -2.80
CA LEU A 288 -4.23 11.81 -1.66
C LEU A 288 -4.23 11.01 -0.36
N PRO A 289 -3.36 11.31 0.62
CA PRO A 289 -3.24 10.55 1.86
C PRO A 289 -4.57 10.25 2.55
N ARG A 290 -5.41 11.27 2.79
CA ARG A 290 -6.71 11.04 3.45
C ARG A 290 -7.71 10.31 2.56
N LEU A 291 -7.59 10.41 1.24
CA LEU A 291 -8.45 9.67 0.33
C LEU A 291 -8.15 8.18 0.43
N GLU A 292 -6.88 7.76 0.32
CA GLU A 292 -6.49 6.36 0.50
C GLU A 292 -6.89 5.85 1.88
N THR A 293 -6.54 6.58 2.94
CA THR A 293 -6.88 6.20 4.32
C THR A 293 -8.39 6.03 4.50
N ARG A 294 -9.22 6.91 3.94
CA ARG A 294 -10.68 6.81 4.08
C ARG A 294 -11.21 5.48 3.55
N PHE A 295 -10.77 5.05 2.37
CA PHE A 295 -11.18 3.76 1.82
C PHE A 295 -10.58 2.61 2.63
N TYR A 296 -9.30 2.73 3.01
CA TYR A 296 -8.61 1.64 3.69
C TYR A 296 -9.15 1.34 5.10
N LEU A 297 -9.70 2.32 5.80
CA LEU A 297 -10.40 2.12 7.08
C LEU A 297 -11.58 1.15 6.97
N GLU A 298 -12.23 1.08 5.81
CA GLU A 298 -13.32 0.12 5.57
C GLU A 298 -12.80 -1.23 5.08
N GLN A 299 -11.61 -1.26 4.48
CA GLN A 299 -11.05 -2.44 3.82
C GLN A 299 -10.22 -3.31 4.75
N TYR A 300 -9.48 -2.69 5.68
CA TYR A 300 -8.63 -3.41 6.61
C TYR A 300 -9.46 -4.31 7.55
N GLY A 301 -9.11 -5.59 7.62
CA GLY A 301 -9.86 -6.59 8.39
C GLY A 301 -9.51 -6.67 9.87
N GLY A 302 -8.51 -5.92 10.34
CA GLY A 302 -8.05 -6.02 11.72
C GLY A 302 -7.57 -7.44 12.04
N GLU A 303 -7.96 -7.98 13.19
CA GLU A 303 -7.56 -9.33 13.62
C GLU A 303 -8.22 -10.48 12.82
N GLU A 304 -9.25 -10.18 12.03
CA GLU A 304 -10.03 -11.19 11.30
C GLU A 304 -9.38 -11.65 9.99
N ASP A 305 -8.43 -10.88 9.45
CA ASP A 305 -7.63 -11.32 8.31
C ASP A 305 -6.80 -12.57 8.69
N ALA A 306 -6.77 -13.55 7.80
CA ALA A 306 -6.06 -14.80 7.99
C ALA A 306 -5.14 -15.08 6.81
N TRP A 307 -3.91 -15.49 7.12
CA TRP A 307 -2.91 -15.85 6.12
C TRP A 307 -2.94 -17.35 5.85
N ILE A 308 -2.72 -17.72 4.59
CA ILE A 308 -2.77 -19.10 4.09
C ILE A 308 -1.34 -19.59 3.87
N GLY A 309 -0.82 -20.31 4.88
CA GLY A 309 0.44 -21.03 4.83
C GLY A 309 0.25 -22.51 4.47
N LYS A 310 1.10 -23.39 5.01
CA LYS A 310 0.76 -24.84 5.07
C LYS A 310 -0.46 -25.10 5.94
N THR A 311 -0.67 -24.21 6.90
CA THR A 311 -1.86 -24.08 7.73
C THR A 311 -2.30 -22.61 7.72
N LEU A 312 -3.54 -22.35 8.16
CA LEU A 312 -3.96 -20.98 8.42
C LEU A 312 -3.16 -20.42 9.60
N TYR A 313 -2.75 -19.16 9.49
CA TYR A 313 -2.05 -18.45 10.56
C TYR A 313 -2.49 -16.99 10.60
N ARG A 314 -2.22 -16.32 11.73
CA ARG A 314 -2.45 -14.89 11.90
C ARG A 314 -1.14 -14.19 12.23
N MET A 315 -1.09 -12.90 11.92
CA MET A 315 0.07 -12.03 12.13
C MET A 315 -0.36 -10.87 13.04
N PRO A 316 -0.36 -11.05 14.38
CA PRO A 316 -0.97 -10.08 15.30
C PRO A 316 -0.39 -8.67 15.20
N TYR A 317 0.90 -8.54 14.88
CA TYR A 317 1.51 -7.22 14.72
C TYR A 317 1.15 -6.55 13.39
N VAL A 318 0.73 -7.31 12.37
CA VAL A 318 0.26 -6.78 11.08
C VAL A 318 -1.25 -6.55 11.06
N ASN A 319 -2.00 -7.47 11.69
CA ASN A 319 -3.45 -7.60 11.65
C ASN A 319 -4.00 -7.54 13.09
N ASN A 320 -4.40 -6.35 13.54
CA ASN A 320 -5.00 -6.15 14.87
C ASN A 320 -6.03 -5.03 14.87
N ASN A 321 -6.94 -5.09 15.84
CA ASN A 321 -8.01 -4.12 15.99
C ASN A 321 -7.54 -2.80 16.60
N ASP A 322 -6.45 -2.79 17.38
CA ASP A 322 -5.91 -1.59 18.01
C ASP A 322 -5.48 -0.55 16.95
N TYR A 323 -4.82 -1.00 15.89
CA TYR A 323 -4.45 -0.15 14.74
C TYR A 323 -5.70 0.46 14.09
N LEU A 324 -6.75 -0.35 13.89
CA LEU A 324 -7.97 0.11 13.24
C LEU A 324 -8.75 1.09 14.12
N GLU A 325 -8.83 0.83 15.43
CA GLU A 325 -9.49 1.71 16.39
C GLU A 325 -8.78 3.07 16.46
N LEU A 326 -7.45 3.05 16.64
CA LEU A 326 -6.64 4.27 16.66
C LEU A 326 -6.80 5.05 15.35
N ALA A 327 -6.77 4.38 14.19
CA ALA A 327 -6.91 5.01 12.89
C ALA A 327 -8.29 5.67 12.71
N LYS A 328 -9.37 5.05 13.19
CA LYS A 328 -10.72 5.65 13.16
C LYS A 328 -10.80 6.88 14.06
N LEU A 329 -10.27 6.80 15.28
CA LEU A 329 -10.25 7.92 16.22
C LEU A 329 -9.46 9.09 15.66
N ASP A 330 -8.26 8.83 15.14
CA ASP A 330 -7.38 9.84 14.54
C ASP A 330 -8.02 10.50 13.31
N TYR A 331 -8.60 9.70 12.41
CA TYR A 331 -9.27 10.19 11.22
C TYR A 331 -10.44 11.11 11.57
N ASN A 332 -11.29 10.70 12.52
CA ASN A 332 -12.44 11.48 12.97
C ASN A 332 -12.02 12.78 13.69
N HIS A 333 -10.94 12.73 14.48
CA HIS A 333 -10.38 13.92 15.11
C HIS A 333 -9.90 14.94 14.08
N CYS A 334 -9.11 14.49 13.10
CA CYS A 334 -8.66 15.36 12.00
C CYS A 334 -9.84 15.91 11.20
N GLN A 335 -10.83 15.07 10.87
CA GLN A 335 -12.02 15.49 10.11
C GLN A 335 -12.85 16.54 10.86
N ALA A 336 -13.05 16.40 12.17
CA ALA A 336 -13.75 17.41 12.97
C ALA A 336 -13.05 18.77 12.91
N LEU A 337 -11.72 18.78 13.00
CA LEU A 337 -10.92 20.00 12.83
C LEU A 337 -11.04 20.57 11.42
N HIS A 338 -10.99 19.72 10.38
CA HIS A 338 -11.13 20.17 8.99
C HIS A 338 -12.52 20.74 8.69
N LEU A 339 -13.57 20.27 9.35
CA LEU A 339 -14.92 20.84 9.24
C LEU A 339 -14.98 22.24 9.86
N HIS A 340 -14.33 22.46 10.99
CA HIS A 340 -14.24 23.79 11.59
C HIS A 340 -13.45 24.76 10.71
N GLU A 341 -12.31 24.32 10.17
CA GLU A 341 -11.51 25.10 9.22
C GLU A 341 -12.28 25.44 7.93
N TRP A 342 -13.17 24.54 7.49
CA TRP A 342 -14.04 24.79 6.34
C TRP A 342 -15.00 25.97 6.61
N GLU A 343 -15.58 26.07 7.81
CA GLU A 343 -16.41 27.23 8.18
C GLU A 343 -15.59 28.53 8.14
N ILE A 344 -14.36 28.49 8.67
CA ILE A 344 -13.45 29.65 8.69
C ILE A 344 -13.12 30.11 7.27
N ILE A 345 -12.84 29.19 6.33
CA ILE A 345 -12.49 29.58 4.96
C ILE A 345 -13.70 30.11 4.19
N GLN A 346 -14.89 29.55 4.42
CA GLN A 346 -16.14 30.07 3.85
C GLN A 346 -16.44 31.47 4.35
N GLU A 347 -16.28 31.74 5.65
CA GLU A 347 -16.44 33.09 6.20
C GLU A 347 -15.41 34.06 5.62
N TRP A 348 -14.14 33.65 5.52
CA TRP A 348 -13.09 34.49 4.92
C TRP A 348 -13.40 34.86 3.47
N CYS A 349 -13.88 33.91 2.65
CA CYS A 349 -14.28 34.16 1.26
C CYS A 349 -15.44 35.15 1.16
N ARG A 350 -16.47 34.99 2.00
CA ARG A 350 -17.63 35.91 2.06
C ARG A 350 -17.22 37.32 2.46
N ASN A 351 -16.42 37.44 3.51
CA ASN A 351 -15.93 38.74 4.02
C ASN A 351 -14.95 39.42 3.04
N SER A 352 -14.38 38.67 2.10
CA SER A 352 -13.48 39.18 1.06
C SER A 352 -14.18 39.37 -0.29
N TYR A 353 -15.50 39.15 -0.36
CA TYR A 353 -16.34 39.31 -1.56
C TYR A 353 -15.84 38.53 -2.78
N LEU A 354 -15.12 37.42 -2.59
CA LEU A 354 -14.46 36.71 -3.71
C LEU A 354 -15.45 36.14 -4.73
N GLY A 355 -16.69 35.86 -4.30
CA GLY A 355 -17.76 35.41 -5.20
C GLY A 355 -18.14 36.47 -6.26
N GLU A 356 -18.01 37.76 -5.95
CA GLU A 356 -18.25 38.85 -6.90
C GLU A 356 -17.18 38.91 -8.00
N PHE A 357 -16.03 38.29 -7.75
CA PHE A 357 -14.92 38.17 -8.69
C PHE A 357 -14.88 36.80 -9.40
N GLY A 358 -15.99 36.04 -9.35
CA GLY A 358 -16.13 34.79 -10.10
C GLY A 358 -15.66 33.54 -9.35
N LEU A 359 -15.35 33.62 -8.04
CA LEU A 359 -15.09 32.42 -7.25
C LEU A 359 -16.36 31.58 -7.11
N SER A 360 -16.34 30.35 -7.63
CA SER A 360 -17.43 29.40 -7.44
C SER A 360 -17.33 28.65 -6.10
N GLU A 361 -18.46 28.18 -5.56
CA GLU A 361 -18.47 27.32 -4.37
C GLU A 361 -17.70 26.01 -4.63
N ARG A 362 -17.79 25.48 -5.87
CA ARG A 362 -17.05 24.29 -6.29
C ARG A 362 -15.54 24.49 -6.19
N SER A 363 -15.03 25.60 -6.71
CA SER A 363 -13.63 26.01 -6.64
C SER A 363 -13.12 26.10 -5.19
N LEU A 364 -13.87 26.80 -4.34
CA LEU A 364 -13.55 26.92 -2.92
C LEU A 364 -13.47 25.56 -2.23
N ARG A 365 -14.48 24.71 -2.46
CA ARG A 365 -14.54 23.36 -1.88
C ARG A 365 -13.39 22.49 -2.36
N GLN A 366 -13.07 22.52 -3.66
CA GLN A 366 -11.99 21.74 -4.24
C GLN A 366 -10.62 22.18 -3.72
N ALA A 367 -10.37 23.49 -3.67
CA ALA A 367 -9.12 24.05 -3.15
C ALA A 367 -8.87 23.64 -1.70
N TYR A 368 -9.89 23.74 -0.85
CA TYR A 368 -9.79 23.33 0.54
C TYR A 368 -9.68 21.80 0.70
N TYR A 369 -10.49 21.03 -0.03
CA TYR A 369 -10.45 19.57 0.00
C TYR A 369 -9.08 19.02 -0.38
N ILE A 370 -8.47 19.50 -1.46
CA ILE A 370 -7.14 19.05 -1.89
C ILE A 370 -6.08 19.36 -0.83
N ALA A 371 -6.13 20.56 -0.24
CA ALA A 371 -5.22 20.95 0.83
C ALA A 371 -5.37 20.05 2.07
N ALA A 372 -6.61 19.87 2.53
CA ALA A 372 -6.92 19.08 3.73
C ALA A 372 -6.66 17.58 3.55
N ALA A 373 -6.95 17.03 2.37
CA ALA A 373 -6.69 15.63 2.07
C ALA A 373 -5.18 15.31 1.90
N SER A 374 -4.36 16.33 1.65
CA SER A 374 -2.91 16.22 1.47
C SER A 374 -2.11 16.47 2.75
N ILE A 375 -2.44 17.54 3.48
CA ILE A 375 -1.75 17.96 4.72
C ILE A 375 -2.77 17.90 5.84
N TYR A 376 -3.00 16.73 6.39
CA TYR A 376 -4.18 16.49 7.23
C TYR A 376 -3.92 16.69 8.72
N GLU A 377 -2.66 16.78 9.13
CA GLU A 377 -2.23 16.79 10.53
C GLU A 377 -2.76 18.04 11.25
N PRO A 378 -3.36 17.93 12.46
CA PRO A 378 -3.93 19.05 13.20
C PRO A 378 -3.01 20.27 13.32
N GLU A 379 -1.74 20.02 13.64
CA GLU A 379 -0.69 21.03 13.84
C GLU A 379 -0.32 21.79 12.57
N LYS A 380 -0.69 21.28 11.38
CA LYS A 380 -0.42 21.89 10.07
C LYS A 380 -1.59 22.71 9.50
N SER A 381 -2.45 23.22 10.38
CA SER A 381 -3.57 24.11 10.02
C SER A 381 -3.13 25.34 9.23
N GLY A 382 -2.00 25.93 9.63
CA GLY A 382 -1.42 27.09 8.97
C GLY A 382 -1.12 26.80 7.49
N GLU A 383 -0.41 25.71 7.21
CA GLU A 383 -0.02 25.26 5.87
C GLU A 383 -1.23 24.89 5.00
N ARG A 384 -2.25 24.22 5.56
CA ARG A 384 -3.50 23.92 4.83
C ARG A 384 -4.23 25.17 4.40
N LEU A 385 -4.52 26.05 5.35
CA LEU A 385 -5.32 27.26 5.10
C LEU A 385 -4.57 28.21 4.16
N ALA A 386 -3.25 28.31 4.32
CA ALA A 386 -2.34 28.99 3.41
C ALA A 386 -2.50 28.53 1.96
N TRP A 387 -2.38 27.22 1.74
CA TRP A 387 -2.52 26.62 0.43
C TRP A 387 -3.91 26.88 -0.15
N ALA A 388 -4.96 26.53 0.60
CA ALA A 388 -6.34 26.69 0.13
C ALA A 388 -6.66 28.15 -0.26
N LYS A 389 -6.28 29.12 0.58
CA LYS A 389 -6.48 30.55 0.29
C LYS A 389 -5.70 31.02 -0.94
N THR A 390 -4.47 30.55 -1.09
CA THR A 390 -3.64 30.90 -2.25
C THR A 390 -4.26 30.38 -3.54
N THR A 391 -4.67 29.10 -3.57
CA THR A 391 -5.37 28.50 -4.71
C THR A 391 -6.64 29.28 -5.05
N VAL A 392 -7.47 29.58 -4.04
CA VAL A 392 -8.71 30.34 -4.21
C VAL A 392 -8.44 31.72 -4.81
N LEU A 393 -7.43 32.45 -4.35
CA LEU A 393 -7.09 33.77 -4.90
C LEU A 393 -6.63 33.68 -6.35
N VAL A 394 -5.77 32.71 -6.67
CA VAL A 394 -5.31 32.49 -8.05
C VAL A 394 -6.49 32.19 -8.97
N GLU A 395 -7.36 31.26 -8.58
CA GLU A 395 -8.57 30.92 -9.37
C GLU A 395 -9.52 32.11 -9.53
N THR A 396 -9.66 32.94 -8.49
CA THR A 396 -10.47 34.16 -8.52
C THR A 396 -9.89 35.17 -9.50
N ILE A 397 -8.57 35.40 -9.47
CA ILE A 397 -7.89 36.34 -10.38
C ILE A 397 -8.03 35.87 -11.83
N VAL A 398 -7.78 34.59 -12.10
CA VAL A 398 -7.90 34.01 -13.45
C VAL A 398 -9.34 34.12 -13.94
N SER A 399 -10.31 33.67 -13.14
CA SER A 399 -11.73 33.75 -13.48
C SER A 399 -12.17 35.19 -13.75
N HIS A 400 -11.73 36.15 -12.94
CA HIS A 400 -12.04 37.56 -13.16
C HIS A 400 -11.43 38.09 -14.45
N PHE A 401 -10.16 37.77 -14.72
CA PHE A 401 -9.44 38.21 -15.92
C PHE A 401 -10.08 37.68 -17.20
N ASP A 402 -10.53 36.43 -17.18
CA ASP A 402 -11.17 35.76 -18.31
C ASP A 402 -12.62 36.24 -18.49
N TRP A 403 -13.38 36.37 -17.40
CA TRP A 403 -14.76 36.87 -17.42
C TRP A 403 -14.83 38.32 -17.94
N GLN A 404 -13.92 39.18 -17.51
CA GLN A 404 -13.84 40.58 -17.93
C GLN A 404 -13.09 40.79 -19.25
N GLN A 405 -12.51 39.74 -19.85
CA GLN A 405 -11.71 39.83 -21.07
C GLN A 405 -10.64 40.95 -20.97
N LEU A 406 -9.95 41.03 -19.82
CA LEU A 406 -9.08 42.17 -19.51
C LEU A 406 -7.97 42.33 -20.54
N SER A 407 -7.76 43.57 -20.99
CA SER A 407 -6.67 43.90 -21.91
C SER A 407 -5.30 43.67 -21.25
N ARG A 408 -4.25 43.55 -22.08
CA ARG A 408 -2.88 43.36 -21.58
C ARG A 408 -2.43 44.51 -20.68
N GLU A 409 -2.89 45.73 -20.97
CA GLU A 409 -2.62 46.94 -20.20
C GLU A 409 -3.25 46.85 -18.80
N ARG A 410 -4.52 46.41 -18.70
CA ARG A 410 -5.22 46.22 -17.40
C ARG A 410 -4.57 45.10 -16.58
N LYS A 411 -4.20 43.98 -17.22
CA LYS A 411 -3.41 42.91 -16.55
C LYS A 411 -2.06 43.43 -16.03
N GLN A 412 -1.37 44.27 -16.79
CA GLN A 412 -0.11 44.88 -16.36
C GLN A 412 -0.32 45.89 -15.22
N ALA A 413 -1.42 46.65 -15.24
CA ALA A 413 -1.79 47.56 -14.16
C ALA A 413 -2.02 46.79 -12.84
N PHE A 414 -2.78 45.69 -12.88
CA PHE A 414 -2.98 44.79 -11.73
C PHE A 414 -1.64 44.30 -11.16
N VAL A 415 -0.73 43.82 -12.02
CA VAL A 415 0.59 43.33 -11.58
C VAL A 415 1.44 44.46 -10.99
N ASN A 416 1.38 45.65 -11.58
CA ASN A 416 2.12 46.82 -11.10
C ASN A 416 1.61 47.25 -9.72
N GLU A 417 0.30 47.27 -9.51
CA GLU A 417 -0.31 47.58 -8.22
C GLU A 417 -0.04 46.47 -7.18
N PHE A 418 -0.08 45.20 -7.57
CA PHE A 418 0.31 44.10 -6.67
C PHE A 418 1.77 44.18 -6.22
N ARG A 419 2.68 44.68 -7.09
CA ARG A 419 4.10 44.85 -6.80
C ARG A 419 4.43 46.10 -5.98
N HIS A 420 3.78 47.23 -6.30
CA HIS A 420 4.16 48.55 -5.78
C HIS A 420 3.09 49.22 -4.91
N GLY A 421 1.89 48.63 -4.82
CA GLY A 421 0.80 49.10 -3.98
C GLY A 421 1.25 49.17 -2.52
N SER A 422 1.25 50.38 -1.98
CA SER A 422 1.57 50.61 -0.57
C SER A 422 0.51 49.96 0.31
N ILE A 423 0.98 49.33 1.40
CA ILE A 423 0.15 48.80 2.48
C ILE A 423 -0.81 49.89 2.95
N VAL A 424 -2.09 49.79 2.63
CA VAL A 424 -3.11 50.64 3.24
C VAL A 424 -3.18 50.23 4.71
N ARG A 425 -2.51 50.99 5.58
CA ARG A 425 -2.75 50.97 7.02
C ARG A 425 -4.20 51.43 7.22
N ASP A 426 -5.09 50.49 7.53
CA ASP A 426 -6.43 50.82 8.04
C ASP A 426 -6.27 51.55 9.37
N SER A 427 -6.22 52.88 9.29
CA SER A 427 -6.53 53.76 10.40
C SER A 427 -8.00 54.13 10.22
N ASN A 428 -8.85 53.55 11.08
CA ASN A 428 -10.28 53.82 11.26
C ASN A 428 -11.26 52.98 10.43
N GLY A 429 -12.06 52.20 11.15
CA GLY A 429 -13.16 51.37 10.66
C GLY A 429 -14.35 52.17 10.10
N GLY A 430 -14.17 52.76 8.92
CA GLY A 430 -15.25 53.33 8.13
C GLY A 430 -15.79 52.34 7.11
N ARG A 431 -17.02 51.85 7.30
CA ARG A 431 -17.83 51.24 6.24
C ARG A 431 -18.00 52.26 5.10
N LYS A 432 -17.25 52.14 3.99
CA LYS A 432 -17.67 52.73 2.72
C LYS A 432 -18.59 51.74 2.01
N ARG A 433 -19.87 52.09 1.88
CA ARG A 433 -20.78 51.48 0.90
C ARG A 433 -20.18 51.71 -0.49
N PHE A 434 -20.01 50.64 -1.25
CA PHE A 434 -19.65 50.71 -2.66
C PHE A 434 -20.83 51.29 -3.44
N GLY A 435 -20.68 52.53 -3.88
CA GLY A 435 -21.56 53.19 -4.83
C GLY A 435 -20.68 53.77 -5.92
N GLY A 436 -20.41 52.98 -6.95
CA GLY A 436 -19.56 53.35 -8.08
C GLY A 436 -19.48 52.21 -9.07
N ASP A 437 -20.26 52.28 -10.15
CA ASP A 437 -20.26 51.37 -11.30
C ASP A 437 -19.01 51.58 -12.17
N SER A 438 -17.81 51.36 -11.63
CA SER A 438 -16.58 51.39 -12.43
C SER A 438 -15.73 50.13 -12.23
N ASP A 439 -15.40 49.49 -13.34
CA ASP A 439 -14.50 48.35 -13.47
C ASP A 439 -13.16 48.51 -12.71
N GLN A 440 -12.68 49.75 -12.54
CA GLN A 440 -11.46 50.09 -11.79
C GLN A 440 -11.61 49.94 -10.27
N ASP A 441 -12.81 50.14 -9.72
CA ASP A 441 -13.07 49.98 -8.28
C ASP A 441 -13.09 48.50 -7.87
N CYS A 442 -13.56 47.63 -8.77
CA CYS A 442 -13.54 46.18 -8.64
C CYS A 442 -12.11 45.62 -8.67
N GLU A 443 -11.28 46.02 -9.64
CA GLU A 443 -9.87 45.60 -9.71
C GLU A 443 -9.09 46.04 -8.46
N SER A 444 -9.27 47.28 -8.01
CA SER A 444 -8.67 47.80 -6.78
C SER A 444 -9.15 47.06 -5.53
N ALA A 445 -10.36 46.50 -5.52
CA ALA A 445 -10.89 45.69 -4.43
C ALA A 445 -10.28 44.27 -4.42
N LEU A 446 -10.15 43.63 -5.59
CA LEU A 446 -9.46 42.34 -5.73
C LEU A 446 -7.98 42.45 -5.34
N ILE A 447 -7.31 43.54 -5.72
CA ILE A 447 -5.93 43.83 -5.35
C ILE A 447 -5.81 44.06 -3.84
N ARG A 448 -6.69 44.86 -3.23
CA ARG A 448 -6.74 45.03 -1.77
C ARG A 448 -7.05 43.73 -1.02
N CYS A 449 -7.92 42.86 -1.54
CA CYS A 449 -8.17 41.53 -0.99
C CYS A 449 -6.95 40.61 -1.08
N THR A 450 -6.27 40.60 -2.23
CA THR A 450 -5.07 39.78 -2.46
C THR A 450 -3.88 40.29 -1.61
N ILE A 451 -3.72 41.61 -1.45
CA ILE A 451 -2.69 42.22 -0.60
C ILE A 451 -3.00 41.99 0.90
N ARG A 452 -4.26 42.14 1.35
CA ARG A 452 -4.67 41.82 2.73
C ARG A 452 -4.48 40.33 3.04
N ALA A 453 -4.75 39.45 2.09
CA ALA A 453 -4.51 38.02 2.22
C ALA A 453 -2.99 37.72 2.30
N ARG A 454 -2.19 38.32 1.42
CA ARG A 454 -0.71 38.24 1.43
C ARG A 454 -0.12 38.65 2.78
N GLN A 455 -0.59 39.74 3.40
CA GLN A 455 -0.06 40.22 4.68
C GLN A 455 -0.39 39.33 5.87
N ARG A 456 -1.65 38.90 5.99
CA ARG A 456 -2.06 37.94 7.05
C ARG A 456 -1.39 36.58 6.88
N HIS A 457 -0.97 36.26 5.64
CA HIS A 457 -0.31 35.03 5.30
C HIS A 457 1.22 35.08 5.54
N LEU A 458 1.90 36.17 5.17
CA LEU A 458 3.34 36.37 5.41
C LEU A 458 3.67 36.49 6.90
N SER A 459 2.83 37.15 7.70
CA SER A 459 3.04 37.25 9.16
C SER A 459 2.91 35.91 9.89
N ARG A 460 2.34 34.88 9.25
CA ARG A 460 2.23 33.52 9.81
C ARG A 460 3.26 32.55 9.21
N ILE A 461 3.65 32.71 7.94
CA ILE A 461 4.69 31.89 7.30
C ILE A 461 6.07 32.14 7.92
N GLU A 462 6.42 33.36 8.32
CA GLU A 462 7.71 33.66 8.96
C GLU A 462 7.91 32.94 10.31
N SER A 463 6.84 32.37 10.89
CA SER A 463 6.91 31.54 12.10
C SER A 463 7.08 30.03 11.84
N CYS A 464 6.89 29.56 10.60
CA CYS A 464 7.02 28.14 10.21
C CYS A 464 8.23 27.97 9.28
N GLY A 465 9.39 27.66 9.87
CA GLY A 465 10.72 27.72 9.25
C GLY A 465 11.08 26.69 8.16
N ASN A 466 10.20 26.34 7.22
CA ASN A 466 10.55 25.46 6.09
C ASN A 466 9.77 25.78 4.80
N SER A 467 10.18 26.83 4.09
CA SER A 467 9.39 27.41 2.97
C SER A 467 9.84 27.05 1.54
N LYS A 468 10.85 26.19 1.34
CA LYS A 468 11.40 25.94 -0.02
C LYS A 468 10.85 24.70 -0.74
N THR A 469 10.39 23.69 0.00
CA THR A 469 9.88 22.43 -0.59
C THR A 469 8.38 22.49 -0.96
N PHE A 470 7.63 23.42 -0.34
CA PHE A 470 6.18 23.49 -0.41
C PHE A 470 5.63 23.92 -1.79
N VAL A 471 6.37 24.76 -2.51
CA VAL A 471 5.89 25.35 -3.78
C VAL A 471 5.97 24.35 -4.95
N TYR A 472 6.96 23.46 -4.97
CA TYR A 472 7.16 22.51 -6.08
C TYR A 472 6.23 21.30 -6.03
N VAL A 473 5.90 20.79 -4.85
CA VAL A 473 4.98 19.64 -4.69
C VAL A 473 3.53 20.04 -4.96
N VAL A 474 3.15 21.26 -4.58
CA VAL A 474 1.80 21.80 -4.81
C VAL A 474 1.55 22.06 -6.30
N LEU A 475 2.53 22.61 -7.03
CA LEU A 475 2.37 22.85 -8.47
C LEU A 475 2.43 21.56 -9.31
N GLY A 476 3.21 20.56 -8.89
CA GLY A 476 3.30 19.26 -9.57
C GLY A 476 1.99 18.44 -9.53
N LYS A 477 1.29 18.44 -8.38
CA LYS A 477 0.01 17.71 -8.23
C LYS A 477 -1.18 18.42 -8.90
N PHE A 478 -1.14 19.76 -9.01
CA PHE A 478 -2.18 20.53 -9.73
C PHE A 478 -2.20 20.24 -11.23
N SER A 479 -1.03 20.01 -11.85
CA SER A 479 -0.95 19.74 -13.30
C SER A 479 -1.56 18.39 -13.72
N VAL A 480 -1.71 17.43 -12.81
CA VAL A 480 -2.28 16.10 -13.10
C VAL A 480 -3.80 16.13 -12.91
N ALA A 481 -4.30 16.74 -11.83
CA ALA A 481 -5.75 16.85 -11.58
C ALA A 481 -6.48 17.71 -12.64
N ALA A 482 -5.82 18.75 -13.17
CA ALA A 482 -6.39 19.58 -14.24
C ALA A 482 -6.40 18.89 -15.62
N LYS A 483 -5.63 17.81 -15.83
CA LYS A 483 -5.49 17.13 -17.13
C LYS A 483 -6.48 15.99 -17.35
N TYR A 484 -7.11 15.49 -16.28
CA TYR A 484 -8.02 14.34 -16.32
C TYR A 484 -9.47 14.67 -15.88
N GLY A 485 -9.80 15.95 -15.70
CA GLY A 485 -11.18 16.40 -15.53
C GLY A 485 -11.81 16.77 -16.87
N ASN A 486 -12.30 15.77 -17.61
CA ASN A 486 -13.28 15.93 -18.69
C ASN A 486 -14.47 15.03 -18.40
#